data_AF-A0A820QIN5-F1
#
_entry.id   AF-A0A820QIN5-F1
#
_cell.length_a   1.000
_cell.length_b   1.000
_cell.length_c   1.000
_cell.angle_alpha   90.00
_cell.angle_beta   90.00
_cell.angle_gamma   90.00
#
_symmetry.space_group_name_H-M   'P 1'
#
loop_
_entity.id
_entity.type
_entity.pdbx_description
1 polymer ?
#
loop_
_entity_poly.entity_id
_entity_poly.type
_entity_poly.pdbx_seq_one_letter_code
_entity_poly.pdbx_strand_id
1 'polypeptide(L)'
;NETTVLCLTVQNAKYPITLDVIRKICSITGQILRICILRKRIIQVLIEFDSFETARKVKDELDGADIYSGCCTLKIDYANLKHLVVRGNDQDEIQLDFFN
;
A
#
# COMPACT_ATOMS: atom_id res chain seq x y z
N ASN A 1 7.67 13.31 -8.79
CA ASN A 1 8.51 12.10 -8.60
C ASN A 1 7.86 10.93 -9.28
N GLU A 2 8.57 10.31 -10.22
CA GLU A 2 8.19 8.99 -10.74
C GLU A 2 8.75 7.95 -9.75
N THR A 3 7.86 7.23 -9.06
CA THR A 3 8.22 6.18 -8.10
C THR A 3 7.32 4.96 -8.30
N THR A 4 7.88 3.78 -8.10
CA THR A 4 7.12 2.53 -8.09
C THR A 4 6.47 2.23 -6.73
N VAL A 5 6.68 3.12 -5.75
CA VAL A 5 6.17 2.93 -4.38
C VAL A 5 4.95 3.81 -4.13
N LEU A 6 3.82 3.19 -3.80
CA LEU A 6 2.60 3.87 -3.37
C LEU A 6 2.43 3.78 -1.86
N CYS A 7 1.86 4.83 -1.27
CA CYS A 7 1.36 4.87 0.08
C CYS A 7 -0.17 4.91 0.06
N LEU A 8 -0.79 3.85 0.54
CA LEU A 8 -2.24 3.74 0.72
C LEU A 8 -2.55 4.06 2.17
N THR A 9 -3.39 5.06 2.40
CA THR A 9 -3.94 5.39 3.71
C THR A 9 -5.37 4.88 3.78
N VAL A 10 -5.68 4.02 4.75
CA VAL A 10 -7.02 3.46 4.92
C VAL A 10 -7.83 4.35 5.85
N GLN A 11 -8.90 4.92 5.33
CA GLN A 11 -9.84 5.76 6.08
C GLN A 11 -11.04 4.93 6.56
N ASN A 12 -11.62 5.32 7.70
CA ASN A 12 -12.82 4.66 8.24
C ASN A 12 -12.66 3.12 8.32
N ALA A 13 -11.53 2.66 8.86
CA ALA A 13 -11.21 1.24 8.96
C ALA A 13 -12.11 0.56 9.99
N LYS A 14 -13.15 -0.15 9.52
CA LYS A 14 -14.10 -0.91 10.35
C LYS A 14 -13.77 -2.40 10.41
N TYR A 15 -13.07 -2.90 9.39
CA TYR A 15 -12.67 -4.29 9.27
C TYR A 15 -11.14 -4.40 9.24
N PRO A 16 -10.58 -5.55 9.69
CA PRO A 16 -9.14 -5.78 9.64
C PRO A 16 -8.61 -5.69 8.21
N ILE A 17 -7.48 -4.97 8.05
CA ILE A 17 -6.75 -4.89 6.79
C ILE A 17 -5.53 -5.79 6.91
N THR A 18 -5.57 -6.92 6.21
CA THR A 18 -4.51 -7.94 6.18
C THR A 18 -3.71 -7.87 4.89
N LEU A 19 -2.55 -8.52 4.88
CA LEU A 19 -1.71 -8.63 3.69
C LEU A 19 -2.48 -9.25 2.50
N ASP A 20 -3.26 -10.29 2.74
CA ASP A 20 -4.02 -10.97 1.68
C ASP A 20 -5.11 -10.08 1.08
N VAL A 21 -5.77 -9.25 1.89
CA VAL A 21 -6.75 -8.27 1.41
C VAL A 21 -6.08 -7.27 0.48
N ILE A 22 -4.94 -6.71 0.88
CA ILE A 22 -4.17 -5.78 0.05
C ILE A 22 -3.68 -6.44 -1.25
N ARG A 23 -3.15 -7.66 -1.16
CA ARG A 23 -2.71 -8.40 -2.36
C ARG A 23 -3.86 -8.59 -3.33
N LYS A 24 -5.03 -8.98 -2.84
CA LYS A 24 -6.21 -9.25 -3.68
C LYS A 24 -6.71 -8.01 -4.42
N ILE A 25 -6.73 -6.85 -3.76
CA ILE A 25 -7.20 -5.61 -4.40
C ILE A 25 -6.17 -5.05 -5.39
N CYS A 26 -4.86 -5.20 -5.12
CA CYS A 26 -3.81 -4.64 -5.98
C CYS A 26 -3.32 -5.60 -7.08
N SER A 27 -3.61 -6.90 -6.97
CA SER A 27 -3.13 -7.92 -7.93
C SER A 27 -3.75 -7.80 -9.32
N ILE A 28 -4.85 -7.08 -9.47
CA ILE A 28 -5.53 -6.93 -10.76
C ILE A 28 -4.75 -6.06 -11.75
N THR A 29 -3.87 -5.22 -11.23
CA THR A 29 -3.21 -4.12 -11.95
C THR A 29 -1.74 -4.37 -12.30
N GLY A 30 -1.07 -5.35 -11.66
CA GLY A 30 0.31 -5.74 -12.01
C GLY A 30 1.08 -6.47 -10.90
N GLN A 31 2.39 -6.68 -11.11
CA GLN A 31 3.23 -7.45 -10.18
C GLN A 31 3.63 -6.63 -8.96
N ILE A 32 3.27 -7.11 -7.78
CA ILE A 32 3.68 -6.53 -6.50
C ILE A 32 5.02 -7.16 -6.07
N LEU A 33 6.03 -6.32 -5.83
CA LEU A 33 7.33 -6.77 -5.35
C LEU A 33 7.34 -6.90 -3.84
N ARG A 34 6.86 -5.88 -3.12
CA ARG A 34 6.90 -5.82 -1.65
C ARG A 34 5.68 -5.09 -1.11
N ILE A 35 5.23 -5.50 0.07
CA ILE A 35 4.15 -4.85 0.82
C ILE A 35 4.61 -4.68 2.27
N CYS A 36 4.34 -3.51 2.83
CA CYS A 36 4.53 -3.20 4.24
C CYS A 36 3.26 -2.58 4.79
N ILE A 37 2.68 -3.17 5.83
CA ILE A 37 1.54 -2.60 6.55
C ILE A 37 2.05 -1.94 7.84
N LEU A 38 1.75 -0.66 8.02
CA LEU A 38 2.06 0.11 9.21
C LEU A 38 0.77 0.38 9.99
N ARG A 39 0.66 -0.21 11.18
CA ARG A 39 -0.49 -0.06 12.07
C ARG A 39 -0.16 0.86 13.24
N LYS A 40 -0.10 2.16 12.96
CA LYS A 40 0.05 3.22 13.98
C LYS A 40 -1.33 3.75 14.36
N ARG A 41 -1.49 5.08 14.51
CA ARG A 41 -2.79 5.72 14.70
C ARG A 41 -3.70 5.62 13.47
N ILE A 42 -3.10 5.59 12.30
CA ILE A 42 -3.76 5.40 11.01
C ILE A 42 -3.11 4.19 10.36
N ILE A 43 -3.91 3.37 9.68
CA ILE A 43 -3.39 2.24 8.90
C ILE A 43 -2.85 2.80 7.59
N GLN A 44 -1.56 2.58 7.37
CA GLN A 44 -0.90 2.89 6.11
C GLN A 44 -0.33 1.61 5.52
N VAL A 45 -0.34 1.52 4.20
CA VAL A 45 0.24 0.40 3.46
C VAL A 45 1.18 0.97 2.41
N LEU A 46 2.43 0.53 2.43
CA LEU A 46 3.40 0.85 1.40
C LEU A 46 3.55 -0.35 0.48
N ILE A 47 3.43 -0.11 -0.82
CA ILE A 47 3.47 -1.15 -1.85
C ILE A 47 4.47 -0.73 -2.90
N GLU A 48 5.45 -1.61 -3.17
CA GLU A 48 6.39 -1.46 -4.27
C GLU A 48 5.96 -2.34 -5.43
N PHE A 49 5.79 -1.71 -6.60
CA PHE A 49 5.47 -2.37 -7.85
C PHE A 49 6.71 -2.56 -8.73
N ASP A 50 6.57 -3.40 -9.74
CA ASP A 50 7.60 -3.68 -10.76
C ASP A 50 7.92 -2.48 -11.66
N SER A 51 6.93 -1.63 -11.93
CA SER A 51 7.07 -0.48 -12.81
C SER A 51 6.27 0.75 -12.35
N PHE A 52 6.69 1.93 -12.81
CA PHE A 52 5.95 3.17 -12.56
C PHE A 52 4.57 3.15 -13.22
N GLU A 53 4.45 2.53 -14.40
CA GLU A 53 3.18 2.42 -15.11
C GLU A 53 2.17 1.58 -14.31
N THR A 54 2.63 0.47 -13.70
CA THR A 54 1.82 -0.34 -12.78
C THR A 54 1.35 0.49 -11.59
N ALA A 55 2.28 1.20 -10.91
CA ALA A 55 1.94 2.04 -9.76
C ALA A 55 0.94 3.15 -10.13
N ARG A 56 1.11 3.77 -11.30
CA ARG A 56 0.18 4.78 -11.81
C ARG A 56 -1.22 4.20 -12.04
N LYS A 57 -1.34 3.06 -12.71
CA LYS A 57 -2.65 2.40 -12.96
C LYS A 57 -3.36 2.04 -11.65
N VAL A 58 -2.63 1.45 -10.70
CA VAL A 58 -3.16 1.14 -9.36
C VAL A 58 -3.73 2.38 -8.68
N LYS A 59 -2.98 3.50 -8.71
CA LYS A 59 -3.45 4.76 -8.13
C LYS A 59 -4.71 5.26 -8.86
N ASP A 60 -4.68 5.30 -10.18
CA ASP A 60 -5.78 5.84 -10.98
C ASP A 60 -7.09 5.02 -10.80
N GLU A 61 -6.99 3.71 -10.55
CA GLU A 61 -8.15 2.83 -10.36
C GLU A 61 -8.65 2.73 -8.91
N LEU A 62 -7.75 2.74 -7.92
CA LEU A 62 -8.09 2.43 -6.53
C LEU A 62 -8.16 3.66 -5.61
N ASP A 63 -7.68 4.83 -6.04
CA ASP A 63 -7.74 6.04 -5.22
C ASP A 63 -9.20 6.49 -5.02
N GLY A 64 -9.61 6.62 -3.76
CA GLY A 64 -11.00 6.88 -3.36
C GLY A 64 -11.91 5.65 -3.34
N ALA A 65 -11.42 4.47 -3.72
CA ALA A 65 -12.23 3.25 -3.71
C ALA A 65 -12.36 2.66 -2.30
N ASP A 66 -13.49 2.01 -2.04
CA ASP A 66 -13.73 1.25 -0.80
C ASP A 66 -13.20 -0.17 -0.92
N ILE A 67 -12.42 -0.64 0.06
CA ILE A 67 -12.06 -2.06 0.15
C ILE A 67 -13.30 -2.91 0.49
N TYR A 68 -14.15 -2.39 1.38
CA TYR A 68 -15.42 -3.01 1.76
C TYR A 68 -16.52 -1.98 1.59
N SER A 69 -17.61 -2.32 0.91
CA SER A 69 -18.71 -1.40 0.59
C SER A 69 -19.06 -0.44 1.74
N GLY A 70 -18.79 0.85 1.55
CA GLY A 70 -19.08 1.93 2.51
C GLY A 70 -18.06 2.14 3.63
N CYS A 71 -16.88 1.50 3.58
CA CYS A 71 -15.80 1.70 4.54
C CYS A 71 -14.42 1.26 4.02
N CYS A 72 -13.38 1.50 4.85
CA CYS A 72 -11.99 1.19 4.49
C CYS A 72 -11.58 1.86 3.17
N THR A 73 -11.99 3.12 3.00
CA THR A 73 -11.75 3.91 1.79
C THR A 73 -10.26 4.21 1.64
N LEU A 74 -9.74 4.00 0.44
CA LEU A 74 -8.34 4.23 0.12
C LEU A 74 -8.09 5.68 -0.25
N LYS A 75 -7.07 6.27 0.34
CA LYS A 75 -6.40 7.45 -0.19
C LYS A 75 -4.98 7.07 -0.62
N ILE A 76 -4.63 7.29 -1.87
CA ILE A 76 -3.39 6.79 -2.46
C ILE A 76 -2.50 7.94 -2.93
N ASP A 77 -1.30 7.98 -2.39
CA ASP A 77 -0.27 8.96 -2.73
C ASP A 77 1.01 8.25 -3.21
N TYR A 78 1.78 8.91 -4.07
CA TYR A 78 3.14 8.45 -4.40
C TYR A 78 4.04 8.62 -3.18
N ALA A 79 4.73 7.57 -2.77
CA ALA A 79 5.62 7.65 -1.63
C ALA A 79 6.89 8.47 -1.96
N ASN A 80 7.46 9.16 -0.98
CA ASN A 80 8.78 9.79 -1.13
C ASN A 80 9.92 8.76 -0.94
N LEU A 81 9.79 7.60 -1.60
CA LEU A 81 10.69 6.46 -1.51
C LEU A 81 10.94 5.96 -2.93
N LYS A 82 12.17 5.54 -3.26
CA LYS A 82 12.47 4.87 -4.54
C LYS A 82 12.28 3.36 -4.48
N HIS A 83 12.58 2.76 -3.32
CA HIS A 83 12.48 1.33 -3.07
C HIS A 83 12.00 1.08 -1.64
N LEU A 84 11.27 -0.02 -1.43
CA LEU A 84 10.81 -0.41 -0.11
C LEU A 84 11.84 -1.35 0.52
N VAL A 85 12.43 -0.93 1.64
CA VAL A 85 13.36 -1.76 2.42
C VAL A 85 12.57 -2.49 3.49
N VAL A 86 12.30 -3.77 3.27
CA VAL A 86 11.58 -4.62 4.23
C VAL A 86 12.59 -5.32 5.13
N ARG A 87 12.64 -4.95 6.42
CA ARG A 87 13.42 -5.63 7.45
C ARG A 87 12.48 -6.41 8.36
N GLY A 88 12.54 -7.74 8.29
CA GLY A 88 11.64 -8.65 8.98
C GLY A 88 10.65 -9.32 8.03
N ASN A 89 10.48 -10.63 8.18
CA ASN A 89 9.54 -11.46 7.42
C ASN A 89 8.25 -11.75 8.21
N ASP A 90 8.09 -11.13 9.39
CA ASP A 90 6.90 -11.31 10.21
C ASP A 90 5.72 -10.63 9.54
N GLN A 91 4.65 -11.41 9.39
CA GLN A 91 3.50 -11.18 8.50
C GLN A 91 2.71 -9.88 8.79
N ASP A 92 3.07 -9.12 9.82
CA ASP A 92 2.25 -8.03 10.34
C ASP A 92 2.95 -6.72 10.69
N GLU A 93 4.29 -6.68 10.75
CA GLU A 93 4.97 -5.44 11.14
C GLU A 93 6.36 -5.34 10.55
N ILE A 94 6.52 -4.40 9.61
CA ILE A 94 7.82 -4.04 9.05
C ILE A 94 8.13 -2.63 9.54
N GLN A 95 9.17 -2.54 10.35
CA GLN A 95 9.67 -1.27 10.85
C GLN A 95 10.49 -0.63 9.72
N LEU A 96 9.90 0.36 9.03
CA LEU A 96 10.65 1.19 8.10
C LEU A 96 11.50 2.16 8.91
N ASP A 97 12.81 1.98 8.87
CA ASP A 97 13.77 3.00 9.29
C ASP A 97 13.64 4.20 8.33
N PHE A 98 12.96 5.26 8.77
CA PHE A 98 12.79 6.52 8.04
C PHE A 98 14.08 7.37 8.00
N PHE A 99 15.26 6.74 7.89
CA PHE A 99 16.53 7.44 7.80
C PHE A 99 17.30 7.01 6.55
N ASN A 100 17.11 7.78 5.48
CA ASN A 100 18.20 8.46 4.80
C ASN A 100 17.66 9.72 4.09
#